data_AF-A0A7Y8NYD5-F1
#
_entry.id   AF-A0A7Y8NYD5-F1
#
_cell.length_a   1.000
_cell.length_b   1.000
_cell.length_c   1.000
_cell.angle_alpha   90.00
_cell.angle_beta   90.00
_cell.angle_gamma   90.00
#
_symmetry.space_group_name_H-M   'P 1'
#
loop_
_entity.id
_entity.type
_entity.pdbx_description
1 polymer ?
#
loop_
_entity_poly.entity_id
_entity_poly.type
_entity_poly.pdbx_seq_one_letter_code
_entity_poly.pdbx_strand_id
1 'polypeptide(L)'
;MKRRQAYAKEIIQKLKQIDSTKFYAGYDSIPNGNHTNILTTAIQPALEFIYQLYAPRITNESALNAFEQLTREETRLKSIYGIGLSKDYSGYSPFTQLAIKNNDTTSLLKIISHFDTDQAKVYDIRNWAQYCFAVGLTHHAKQYYERTIKMILTNKIKNDWEVSVLNDCYHDMAVKIYKDDLVTGWRYIQKSIALVDLKNKSGGKDIDIYFDAGQFSVNNNYHVKEGLQYLLKYEQLRHNVVDDIHWRYESIFLNIGKGYLLLNDSVNAKTYLHKVLDINPDNQKAKELLAKLG
;
A
#
# COMPACT_ATOMS: atom_id res chain seq x y z
N MET A 1 -14.04 -20.21 17.64
CA MET A 1 -13.25 -20.60 18.84
C MET A 1 -11.82 -21.02 18.53
N LYS A 2 -11.55 -21.96 17.60
CA LYS A 2 -10.18 -22.46 17.30
C LYS A 2 -9.13 -21.36 16.99
N ARG A 3 -9.49 -20.33 16.23
CA ARG A 3 -8.59 -19.20 15.89
C ARG A 3 -8.15 -18.38 17.12
N ARG A 4 -9.06 -18.15 18.08
CA ARG A 4 -8.75 -17.43 19.32
C ARG A 4 -7.84 -18.26 20.25
N GLN A 5 -8.04 -19.57 20.31
CA GLN A 5 -7.16 -20.48 21.06
C GLN A 5 -5.76 -20.59 20.42
N ALA A 6 -5.67 -20.63 19.08
CA ALA A 6 -4.39 -20.60 18.38
C ALA A 6 -3.63 -19.29 18.65
N TYR A 7 -4.33 -18.16 18.58
CA TYR A 7 -3.78 -16.84 18.88
C TYR A 7 -3.29 -16.74 20.35
N ALA A 8 -4.07 -17.24 21.31
CA ALA A 8 -3.66 -17.27 22.71
C ALA A 8 -2.42 -18.15 22.94
N LYS A 9 -2.32 -19.30 22.25
CA LYS A 9 -1.13 -20.17 22.31
C LYS A 9 0.11 -19.49 21.71
N GLU A 10 -0.05 -18.77 20.61
CA GLU A 10 1.02 -17.97 20.00
C GLU A 10 1.50 -16.87 20.95
N ILE A 11 0.58 -16.15 21.60
CA ILE A 11 0.91 -15.15 22.63
C ILE A 11 1.69 -15.79 23.77
N ILE A 12 1.22 -16.93 24.30
CA ILE A 12 1.92 -17.64 25.40
C ILE A 12 3.33 -18.06 24.97
N GLN A 13 3.52 -18.56 23.75
CA GLN A 13 4.85 -18.90 23.24
C GLN A 13 5.75 -17.67 23.12
N LYS A 14 5.23 -16.55 22.62
CA LYS A 14 5.98 -15.28 22.52
C LYS A 14 6.32 -14.72 23.90
N LEU A 15 5.42 -14.80 24.87
CA LEU A 15 5.68 -14.38 26.26
C LEU A 15 6.79 -15.22 26.92
N LYS A 16 6.89 -16.52 26.62
CA LYS A 16 7.98 -17.38 27.11
C LYS A 16 9.36 -17.00 26.57
N GLN A 17 9.42 -16.30 25.44
CA GLN A 17 10.68 -15.83 24.86
C GLN A 17 11.17 -14.52 25.50
N ILE A 18 10.32 -13.85 26.29
CA ILE A 18 10.71 -12.61 26.94
C ILE A 18 11.44 -12.95 28.24
N ASP A 19 12.62 -12.34 28.42
CA ASP A 19 13.41 -12.51 29.63
C ASP A 19 12.73 -11.80 30.80
N SER A 20 11.97 -12.56 31.60
CA SER A 20 11.24 -12.05 32.75
C SER A 20 12.15 -11.41 33.81
N THR A 21 13.44 -11.76 33.82
CA THR A 21 14.42 -11.21 34.77
C THR A 21 14.81 -9.76 34.47
N LYS A 22 14.44 -9.26 33.28
CA LYS A 22 14.70 -7.89 32.84
C LYS A 22 13.52 -6.94 33.06
N PHE A 23 12.39 -7.45 33.53
CA PHE A 23 11.25 -6.62 33.90
C PHE A 23 11.43 -6.07 35.32
N TYR A 24 11.91 -4.83 35.40
CA TYR A 24 11.92 -4.09 36.65
C TYR A 24 10.51 -3.52 36.92
N ALA A 25 9.69 -4.25 37.65
CA ALA A 25 8.51 -3.70 38.30
C ALA A 25 8.84 -3.43 39.77
N GLY A 26 9.02 -2.16 40.14
CA GLY A 26 9.13 -1.79 41.56
C GLY A 26 7.79 -2.00 42.25
N TYR A 27 7.78 -2.61 43.44
CA TYR A 27 6.56 -2.82 44.22
C TYR A 27 5.82 -1.50 44.52
N ASP A 28 6.59 -0.40 44.63
CA ASP A 28 6.08 0.95 44.93
C ASP A 28 5.44 1.68 43.73
N SER A 29 5.45 1.05 42.54
CA SER A 29 4.94 1.67 41.29
C SER A 29 3.42 1.56 41.12
N ILE A 30 2.73 0.88 42.04
CA ILE A 30 1.28 0.59 41.94
C ILE A 30 0.56 1.19 43.15
N PRO A 31 0.14 2.47 43.06
CA PRO A 31 -0.60 3.13 44.14
C PRO A 31 -1.87 2.34 44.49
N ASN A 32 -2.09 2.08 45.79
CA ASN A 32 -3.25 1.36 46.32
C ASN A 32 -3.33 -0.15 45.97
N GLY A 33 -2.25 -0.74 45.46
CA GLY A 33 -2.13 -2.19 45.32
C GLY A 33 -2.02 -2.88 46.69
N ASN A 34 -2.83 -3.92 46.92
CA ASN A 34 -2.78 -4.80 48.07
C ASN A 34 -2.82 -6.28 47.63
N HIS A 35 -2.64 -7.21 48.56
CA HIS A 35 -2.56 -8.64 48.28
C HIS A 35 -3.76 -9.23 47.50
N THR A 36 -4.92 -8.56 47.50
CA THR A 36 -6.14 -9.00 46.80
C THR A 36 -6.31 -8.42 45.40
N ASN A 37 -5.72 -7.26 45.10
CA ASN A 37 -5.94 -6.55 43.82
C ASN A 37 -4.64 -6.24 43.04
N ILE A 38 -3.46 -6.52 43.62
CA ILE A 38 -2.15 -6.16 43.07
C ILE A 38 -1.95 -6.66 41.63
N LEU A 39 -2.38 -7.89 41.32
CA LEU A 39 -2.29 -8.45 39.97
C LEU A 39 -3.13 -7.66 38.97
N THR A 40 -4.37 -7.31 39.32
CA THR A 40 -5.28 -6.57 38.43
C THR A 40 -4.79 -5.14 38.22
N THR A 41 -4.30 -4.47 39.27
CA THR A 41 -3.76 -3.11 39.18
C THR A 41 -2.39 -3.06 38.50
N ALA A 42 -1.62 -4.16 38.49
CA ALA A 42 -0.34 -4.24 37.80
C ALA A 42 -0.45 -4.39 36.28
N ILE A 43 -1.55 -4.96 35.77
CA ILE A 43 -1.69 -5.30 34.34
C ILE A 43 -1.58 -4.06 33.46
N GLN A 44 -2.32 -2.99 33.75
CA GLN A 44 -2.30 -1.80 32.89
C GLN A 44 -0.93 -1.11 32.88
N PRO A 45 -0.31 -0.76 34.03
CA PRO A 45 1.04 -0.17 34.04
C PRO A 45 2.10 -1.08 33.42
N ALA A 46 2.01 -2.40 33.61
CA ALA A 46 2.92 -3.34 32.97
C ALA A 46 2.76 -3.36 31.45
N LEU A 47 1.52 -3.34 30.95
CA LEU A 47 1.24 -3.24 29.52
C LEU A 47 1.68 -1.90 28.94
N GLU A 48 1.47 -0.80 29.65
CA GLU A 48 1.94 0.53 29.25
C GLU A 48 3.47 0.60 29.20
N PHE A 49 4.17 0.06 30.21
CA PHE A 49 5.63 -0.05 30.22
C PHE A 49 6.15 -0.91 29.05
N ILE A 50 5.53 -2.08 28.84
CA ILE A 50 5.83 -2.96 27.71
C ILE A 50 5.67 -2.21 26.38
N TYR A 51 4.53 -1.54 26.20
CA TYR A 51 4.18 -0.87 24.96
C TYR A 51 5.06 0.35 24.67
N GLN A 52 5.37 1.17 25.69
CA GLN A 52 6.22 2.35 25.56
C GLN A 52 7.62 2.01 25.05
N LEU A 53 8.16 0.88 25.51
CA LEU A 53 9.50 0.43 25.16
C LEU A 53 9.52 -0.54 23.97
N TYR A 54 8.40 -1.18 23.59
CA TYR A 54 8.36 -2.10 22.44
C TYR A 54 8.14 -1.39 21.11
N ALA A 55 7.36 -0.30 21.08
CA ALA A 55 7.05 0.40 19.83
C ALA A 55 8.35 0.84 19.12
N PRO A 56 8.60 0.43 17.87
CA PRO A 56 9.74 0.92 17.10
C PRO A 56 9.59 2.43 16.96
N ARG A 57 10.58 3.18 17.46
CA ARG A 57 10.56 4.65 17.40
C ARG A 57 11.76 5.12 16.61
N ILE A 58 11.49 5.98 15.64
CA ILE A 58 12.53 6.80 15.02
C ILE A 58 12.92 7.82 16.07
N THR A 59 14.20 7.82 16.46
CA THR A 59 14.71 8.87 17.34
C THR A 59 14.98 10.10 16.47
N ASN A 60 14.67 11.30 16.98
CA ASN A 60 14.93 12.57 16.27
C ASN A 60 16.43 12.93 16.22
N GLU A 61 17.32 11.96 16.47
CA GLU A 61 18.76 12.16 16.41
C GLU A 61 19.16 12.24 14.92
N SER A 62 19.43 13.48 14.47
CA SER A 62 19.63 13.84 13.06
C SER A 62 20.88 13.25 12.39
N ALA A 63 21.70 12.49 13.12
CA ALA A 63 22.99 11.99 12.64
C ALA A 63 22.97 10.55 12.13
N LEU A 64 21.96 9.74 12.48
CA LEU A 64 21.91 8.31 12.11
C LEU A 64 21.14 8.09 10.81
N ASN A 65 21.70 7.27 9.92
CA ASN A 65 20.98 6.80 8.75
C ASN A 65 19.89 5.77 9.13
N ALA A 66 18.98 5.47 8.21
CA ALA A 66 17.79 4.68 8.54
C ALA A 66 18.12 3.25 9.01
N PHE A 67 19.19 2.64 8.49
CA PHE A 67 19.60 1.28 8.88
C PHE A 67 20.34 1.25 10.23
N GLU A 68 21.09 2.31 10.55
CA GLU A 68 21.67 2.48 11.89
C GLU A 68 20.58 2.62 12.95
N GLN A 69 19.52 3.39 12.65
CA GLN A 69 18.37 3.49 13.56
C GLN A 69 17.68 2.14 13.78
N LEU A 70 17.48 1.35 12.71
CA LEU A 70 16.97 -0.02 12.82
C LEU A 70 17.86 -0.86 13.76
N THR A 71 19.16 -0.88 13.51
CA THR A 71 20.13 -1.70 14.27
C THR A 71 20.16 -1.30 15.75
N ARG A 72 20.07 0.00 16.05
CA ARG A 72 19.98 0.52 17.42
C ARG A 72 18.70 0.07 18.10
N GLU A 73 17.55 0.15 17.42
CA GLU A 73 16.28 -0.30 17.97
C GLU A 73 16.26 -1.82 18.21
N GLU A 74 16.83 -2.62 17.31
CA GLU A 74 17.00 -4.06 17.55
C GLU A 74 17.89 -4.35 18.75
N THR A 75 19.01 -3.63 18.88
CA THR A 75 19.92 -3.74 20.03
C THR A 75 19.21 -3.36 21.32
N ARG A 76 18.41 -2.29 21.30
CA ARG A 76 17.63 -1.82 22.44
C ARG A 76 16.59 -2.85 22.86
N LEU A 77 15.79 -3.36 21.93
CA LEU A 77 14.77 -4.39 22.21
C LEU A 77 15.40 -5.69 22.72
N LYS A 78 16.52 -6.12 22.14
CA LYS A 78 17.23 -7.31 22.61
C LYS A 78 17.84 -7.11 24.00
N SER A 79 18.34 -5.91 24.29
CA SER A 79 18.85 -5.55 25.61
C SER A 79 17.76 -5.56 26.68
N ILE A 80 16.62 -4.92 26.42
CA ILE A 80 15.51 -4.76 27.37
C ILE A 80 14.70 -6.05 27.53
N TYR A 81 14.38 -6.70 26.42
CA TYR A 81 13.38 -7.79 26.39
C TYR A 81 13.94 -9.16 25.97
N GLY A 82 15.16 -9.21 25.42
CA GLY A 82 15.71 -10.44 24.84
C GLY A 82 15.14 -10.81 23.48
N ILE A 83 14.31 -9.95 22.88
CA ILE A 83 13.63 -10.19 21.59
C ILE A 83 14.13 -9.22 20.51
N GLY A 84 14.01 -9.63 19.25
CA GLY A 84 14.25 -8.76 18.09
C GLY A 84 12.99 -8.06 17.60
N LEU A 85 13.13 -7.21 16.57
CA LEU A 85 11.98 -6.64 15.86
C LEU A 85 11.16 -7.73 15.17
N SER A 86 9.84 -7.55 15.15
CA SER A 86 8.95 -8.43 14.39
C SER A 86 9.26 -8.34 12.90
N LYS A 87 9.38 -9.49 12.23
CA LYS A 87 9.61 -9.56 10.77
C LYS A 87 8.29 -9.36 10.00
N ASP A 88 7.66 -8.21 10.21
CA ASP A 88 6.41 -7.79 9.57
C ASP A 88 6.41 -6.29 9.24
N TYR A 89 5.34 -5.81 8.61
CA TYR A 89 5.16 -4.40 8.24
C TYR A 89 5.48 -3.43 9.39
N SER A 90 4.99 -3.71 10.59
CA SER A 90 5.21 -2.83 11.76
C SER A 90 6.68 -2.74 12.15
N GLY A 91 7.45 -3.80 11.93
CA GLY A 91 8.87 -3.84 12.24
C GLY A 91 9.76 -3.08 11.26
N TYR A 92 9.44 -3.08 9.96
CA TYR A 92 10.28 -2.40 8.94
C TYR A 92 9.76 -1.02 8.52
N SER A 93 8.45 -0.79 8.51
CA SER A 93 7.82 0.37 7.85
C SER A 93 8.33 1.72 8.36
N PRO A 94 8.52 1.94 9.68
CA PRO A 94 9.08 3.21 10.16
C PRO A 94 10.46 3.50 9.55
N PHE A 95 11.32 2.49 9.49
CA PHE A 95 12.69 2.65 9.00
C PHE A 95 12.74 2.79 7.47
N THR A 96 11.89 2.08 6.72
CA THR A 96 11.80 2.30 5.26
C THR A 96 11.23 3.67 4.93
N GLN A 97 10.24 4.16 5.68
CA GLN A 97 9.71 5.53 5.52
C GLN A 97 10.78 6.58 5.81
N LEU A 98 11.60 6.38 6.85
CA LEU A 98 12.74 7.25 7.13
C LEU A 98 13.75 7.25 5.97
N ALA A 99 14.09 6.07 5.43
CA ALA A 99 14.97 5.95 4.28
C ALA A 99 14.41 6.69 3.05
N ILE A 100 13.11 6.56 2.77
CA ILE A 100 12.44 7.28 1.69
C ILE A 100 12.48 8.79 1.91
N LYS A 101 12.13 9.26 3.11
CA LYS A 101 12.16 10.68 3.47
C LYS A 101 13.54 11.30 3.25
N ASN A 102 14.60 10.55 3.54
CA ASN A 102 15.98 10.99 3.40
C ASN A 102 16.58 10.67 2.02
N ASN A 103 15.82 10.05 1.12
CA ASN A 103 16.29 9.52 -0.17
C ASN A 103 17.52 8.59 -0.02
N ASP A 104 17.60 7.85 1.08
CA ASP A 104 18.70 6.96 1.44
C ASP A 104 18.48 5.55 0.86
N THR A 105 18.87 5.40 -0.41
CA THR A 105 18.72 4.16 -1.18
C THR A 105 19.53 3.00 -0.58
N THR A 106 20.68 3.29 0.03
CA THR A 106 21.58 2.26 0.58
C THR A 106 20.98 1.66 1.84
N SER A 107 20.51 2.49 2.77
CA SER A 107 19.82 1.99 3.96
C SER A 107 18.52 1.29 3.61
N LEU A 108 17.75 1.80 2.64
CA LEU A 108 16.51 1.15 2.21
C LEU A 108 16.76 -0.29 1.78
N LEU A 109 17.75 -0.53 0.91
CA LEU A 109 18.08 -1.88 0.45
C LEU A 109 18.58 -2.79 1.58
N LYS A 110 19.39 -2.27 2.51
CA LYS A 110 19.81 -3.03 3.71
C LYS A 110 18.64 -3.40 4.61
N ILE A 111 17.71 -2.47 4.84
CA ILE A 111 16.48 -2.73 5.61
C ILE A 111 15.67 -3.82 4.90
N ILE A 112 15.37 -3.67 3.61
CA ILE A 112 14.59 -4.66 2.87
C ILE A 112 15.27 -6.03 2.94
N SER A 113 16.58 -6.12 2.65
CA SER A 113 17.32 -7.39 2.72
C SER A 113 17.28 -8.03 4.11
N HIS A 114 17.21 -7.24 5.19
CA HIS A 114 17.12 -7.76 6.56
C HIS A 114 15.75 -8.37 6.87
N PHE A 115 14.68 -7.89 6.23
CA PHE A 115 13.31 -8.39 6.43
C PHE A 115 12.86 -9.39 5.35
N ASP A 116 13.56 -9.44 4.21
CA ASP A 116 13.31 -10.36 3.10
C ASP A 116 13.74 -11.79 3.47
N THR A 117 12.77 -12.56 3.94
CA THR A 117 12.93 -13.97 4.34
C THR A 117 11.98 -14.85 3.54
N ASP A 118 12.15 -16.17 3.61
CA ASP A 118 11.22 -17.13 2.99
C ASP A 118 9.79 -17.04 3.53
N GLN A 119 9.59 -16.37 4.68
CA GLN A 119 8.28 -16.13 5.30
C GLN A 119 7.69 -14.76 4.97
N ALA A 120 8.37 -13.94 4.17
CA ALA A 120 7.88 -12.63 3.76
C ALA A 120 6.51 -12.75 3.10
N LYS A 121 5.54 -11.94 3.55
CA LYS A 121 4.20 -11.97 2.98
C LYS A 121 4.22 -11.24 1.64
N VAL A 122 3.34 -11.67 0.75
CA VAL A 122 3.12 -11.04 -0.57
C VAL A 122 2.93 -9.52 -0.46
N TYR A 123 2.18 -9.05 0.54
CA TYR A 123 1.96 -7.63 0.77
C TYR A 123 3.25 -6.86 1.11
N ASP A 124 4.14 -7.48 1.90
CA ASP A 124 5.42 -6.86 2.27
C ASP A 124 6.33 -6.70 1.06
N ILE A 125 6.41 -7.73 0.21
CA ILE A 125 7.20 -7.71 -1.02
C ILE A 125 6.69 -6.64 -1.99
N ARG A 126 5.36 -6.50 -2.12
CA ARG A 126 4.76 -5.40 -2.88
C ARG A 126 5.15 -4.03 -2.32
N ASN A 127 5.11 -3.85 -1.00
CA ASN A 127 5.46 -2.57 -0.38
C ASN A 127 6.93 -2.23 -0.62
N TRP A 128 7.83 -3.22 -0.54
CA TRP A 128 9.25 -3.03 -0.88
C TRP A 128 9.44 -2.57 -2.33
N ALA A 129 8.63 -3.08 -3.27
CA ALA A 129 8.63 -2.58 -4.64
C ALA A 129 8.26 -1.08 -4.72
N GLN A 130 7.19 -0.68 -4.01
CA GLN A 130 6.74 0.71 -3.96
C GLN A 130 7.78 1.63 -3.31
N TYR A 131 8.44 1.17 -2.25
CA TYR A 131 9.51 1.92 -1.58
C TYR A 131 10.72 2.10 -2.48
N CYS A 132 11.17 1.03 -3.15
CA CYS A 132 12.25 1.11 -4.13
C CYS A 132 11.92 2.12 -5.23
N PHE A 133 10.69 2.09 -5.75
CA PHE A 133 10.26 3.04 -6.77
C PHE A 133 10.29 4.49 -6.26
N ALA A 134 9.84 4.73 -5.03
CA ALA A 134 9.78 6.07 -4.44
C ALA A 134 11.14 6.78 -4.35
N VAL A 135 12.24 6.03 -4.25
CA VAL A 135 13.62 6.56 -4.23
C VAL A 135 14.37 6.34 -5.54
N GLY A 136 13.66 6.07 -6.65
CA GLY A 136 14.24 5.93 -7.98
C GLY A 136 14.96 4.59 -8.26
N LEU A 137 14.84 3.59 -7.39
CA LEU A 137 15.40 2.24 -7.59
C LEU A 137 14.48 1.38 -8.49
N THR A 138 14.21 1.84 -9.71
CA THR A 138 13.25 1.24 -10.64
C THR A 138 13.54 -0.24 -10.94
N HIS A 139 14.82 -0.64 -11.07
CA HIS A 139 15.19 -2.03 -11.31
C HIS A 139 14.79 -2.95 -10.15
N HIS A 140 15.07 -2.55 -8.91
CA HIS A 140 14.68 -3.31 -7.72
C HIS A 140 13.16 -3.34 -7.56
N ALA A 141 12.48 -2.21 -7.81
CA ALA A 141 11.03 -2.15 -7.77
C ALA A 141 10.41 -3.19 -8.71
N LYS A 142 10.89 -3.25 -9.96
CA LYS A 142 10.46 -4.25 -10.95
C LYS A 142 10.65 -5.69 -10.44
N GLN A 143 11.82 -6.03 -9.92
CA GLN A 143 12.10 -7.37 -9.40
C GLN A 143 11.12 -7.78 -8.28
N TYR A 144 10.82 -6.86 -7.36
CA TYR A 144 9.87 -7.11 -6.29
C TYR A 144 8.42 -7.23 -6.77
N TYR A 145 7.98 -6.41 -7.74
CA TYR A 145 6.68 -6.60 -8.38
C TYR A 145 6.58 -7.96 -9.08
N GLU A 146 7.60 -8.36 -9.86
CA GLU A 146 7.63 -9.65 -10.56
C GLU A 146 7.61 -10.83 -9.58
N ARG A 147 8.35 -10.75 -8.47
CA ARG A 147 8.32 -11.75 -7.40
C ARG A 147 6.94 -11.84 -6.75
N THR A 148 6.31 -10.71 -6.44
CA THR A 148 4.96 -10.67 -5.88
C THR A 148 3.95 -11.34 -6.82
N ILE A 149 3.96 -10.96 -8.10
CA ILE A 149 3.10 -11.55 -9.14
C ILE A 149 3.31 -13.07 -9.19
N LYS A 150 4.56 -13.53 -9.27
CA LYS A 150 4.89 -14.96 -9.30
C LYS A 150 4.36 -15.69 -8.08
N MET A 151 4.55 -15.14 -6.88
CA MET A 151 4.09 -15.76 -5.63
C MET A 151 2.57 -15.92 -5.57
N ILE A 152 1.80 -14.92 -6.01
CA ILE A 152 0.34 -15.01 -6.06
C ILE A 152 -0.09 -16.07 -7.08
N LEU A 153 0.45 -16.00 -8.30
CA LEU A 153 0.03 -16.90 -9.38
C LEU A 153 0.41 -18.36 -9.12
N THR A 154 1.60 -18.63 -8.57
CA THR A 154 2.04 -20.00 -8.23
C THR A 154 1.17 -20.61 -7.13
N ASN A 155 0.75 -19.82 -6.14
CA ASN A 155 -0.09 -20.33 -5.06
C ASN A 155 -1.56 -20.50 -5.45
N LYS A 156 -1.96 -20.05 -6.65
CA LYS A 156 -3.34 -19.73 -7.02
C LYS A 156 -3.93 -18.69 -6.07
N ILE A 157 -4.83 -17.85 -6.56
CA ILE A 157 -5.49 -16.83 -5.73
C ILE A 157 -6.31 -17.56 -4.64
N LYS A 158 -5.87 -17.47 -3.38
CA LYS A 158 -6.47 -18.08 -2.19
C LYS A 158 -7.35 -17.08 -1.45
N ASN A 159 -7.01 -15.80 -1.54
CA ASN A 159 -7.65 -14.73 -0.79
C ASN A 159 -7.97 -13.54 -1.69
N ASP A 160 -9.08 -12.88 -1.37
CA ASP A 160 -9.60 -11.72 -2.08
C ASP A 160 -8.62 -10.57 -2.22
N TRP A 161 -7.88 -10.29 -1.15
CA TRP A 161 -6.89 -9.21 -1.13
C TRP A 161 -5.75 -9.47 -2.12
N GLU A 162 -5.48 -10.72 -2.50
CA GLU A 162 -4.43 -11.04 -3.47
C GLU A 162 -4.79 -10.54 -4.87
N VAL A 163 -6.08 -10.43 -5.21
CA VAL A 163 -6.53 -9.83 -6.48
C VAL A 163 -6.17 -8.34 -6.52
N SER A 164 -6.46 -7.61 -5.44
CA SER A 164 -6.10 -6.20 -5.31
C SER A 164 -4.58 -6.00 -5.35
N VAL A 165 -3.81 -6.83 -4.63
CA VAL A 165 -2.33 -6.74 -4.69
C VAL A 165 -1.80 -7.04 -6.09
N LEU A 166 -2.40 -8.01 -6.80
CA LEU A 166 -2.01 -8.33 -8.17
C LEU A 166 -2.35 -7.19 -9.14
N ASN A 167 -3.52 -6.57 -8.96
CA ASN A 167 -3.91 -5.37 -9.69
C ASN A 167 -2.89 -4.24 -9.48
N ASP A 168 -2.59 -3.89 -8.23
CA ASP A 168 -1.60 -2.87 -7.88
C ASP A 168 -0.25 -3.12 -8.56
N CYS A 169 0.21 -4.38 -8.57
CA CYS A 169 1.47 -4.75 -9.21
C CYS A 169 1.42 -4.58 -10.73
N TYR A 170 0.34 -5.01 -11.39
CA TYR A 170 0.21 -4.84 -12.84
C TYR A 170 0.06 -3.38 -13.24
N HIS A 171 -0.74 -2.61 -12.51
CA HIS A 171 -0.89 -1.18 -12.70
C HIS A 171 0.46 -0.46 -12.54
N ASP A 172 1.15 -0.66 -11.42
CA ASP A 172 2.44 -0.03 -11.16
C ASP A 172 3.49 -0.43 -12.21
N MET A 173 3.51 -1.69 -12.63
CA MET A 173 4.36 -2.13 -13.73
C MET A 173 4.06 -1.35 -15.02
N ALA A 174 2.79 -1.14 -15.35
CA ALA A 174 2.40 -0.40 -16.54
C ALA A 174 2.75 1.09 -16.47
N VAL A 175 2.32 1.79 -15.41
CA VAL A 175 2.37 3.26 -15.34
C VAL A 175 3.69 3.80 -14.79
N LYS A 176 4.44 2.98 -14.02
CA LYS A 176 5.68 3.41 -13.35
C LYS A 176 6.92 2.80 -14.00
N ILE A 177 6.92 1.48 -14.20
CA ILE A 177 8.10 0.75 -14.68
C ILE A 177 8.22 0.81 -16.21
N TYR A 178 7.12 0.57 -16.93
CA TYR A 178 7.06 0.55 -18.39
C TYR A 178 6.44 1.80 -18.99
N LYS A 179 6.53 2.95 -18.30
CA LYS A 179 5.94 4.22 -18.73
C LYS A 179 6.38 4.64 -20.14
N ASP A 180 7.60 4.29 -20.54
CA ASP A 180 8.20 4.64 -21.83
C ASP A 180 8.07 3.51 -22.88
N ASP A 181 7.60 2.33 -22.48
CA ASP A 181 7.30 1.18 -23.35
C ASP A 181 5.80 0.90 -23.31
N LEU A 182 5.05 1.68 -24.10
CA LEU A 182 3.58 1.64 -24.10
C LEU A 182 3.02 0.27 -24.50
N VAL A 183 3.73 -0.48 -25.33
CA VAL A 183 3.31 -1.83 -25.74
C VAL A 183 3.37 -2.78 -24.54
N THR A 184 4.48 -2.78 -23.81
CA THR A 184 4.61 -3.60 -22.61
C THR A 184 3.70 -3.10 -21.49
N GLY A 185 3.61 -1.79 -21.29
CA GLY A 185 2.73 -1.18 -20.30
C GLY A 185 1.27 -1.58 -20.52
N TRP A 186 0.78 -1.49 -21.75
CA TRP A 186 -0.56 -1.91 -22.11
C TRP A 186 -0.82 -3.40 -21.88
N ARG A 187 0.17 -4.27 -22.16
CA ARG A 187 0.05 -5.69 -21.84
C ARG A 187 -0.15 -5.94 -20.34
N TYR A 188 0.46 -5.13 -19.48
CA TYR A 188 0.21 -5.19 -18.03
C TYR A 188 -1.17 -4.64 -17.64
N ILE A 189 -1.64 -3.57 -18.28
CA ILE A 189 -3.03 -3.10 -18.12
C ILE A 189 -4.03 -4.19 -18.50
N GLN A 190 -3.82 -4.90 -19.62
CA GLN A 190 -4.69 -6.02 -20.01
C GLN A 190 -4.69 -7.16 -18.99
N LYS A 191 -3.54 -7.44 -18.35
CA LYS A 191 -3.48 -8.41 -17.24
C LYS A 191 -4.29 -7.95 -16.04
N SER A 192 -4.29 -6.64 -15.72
CA SER A 192 -5.14 -6.06 -14.67
C SER A 192 -6.63 -6.17 -15.03
N ILE A 193 -7.02 -5.81 -16.25
CA ILE A 193 -8.42 -5.93 -16.74
C ILE A 193 -8.95 -7.37 -16.61
N ALA A 194 -8.12 -8.38 -16.88
CA ALA A 194 -8.49 -9.79 -16.74
C ALA A 194 -8.84 -10.19 -15.28
N LEU A 195 -8.50 -9.36 -14.28
CA LEU A 195 -8.84 -9.58 -12.88
C LEU A 195 -10.24 -9.09 -12.50
N VAL A 196 -10.86 -8.20 -13.28
CA VAL A 196 -12.14 -7.56 -12.91
C VAL A 196 -13.27 -8.56 -12.68
N ASP A 197 -13.29 -9.65 -13.45
CA ASP A 197 -14.32 -10.67 -13.35
C ASP A 197 -14.03 -11.73 -12.28
N LEU A 198 -12.86 -11.68 -11.64
CA LEU A 198 -12.55 -12.51 -10.48
C LEU A 198 -13.33 -11.97 -9.28
N LYS A 199 -14.46 -12.60 -8.99
CA LYS A 199 -15.24 -12.30 -7.78
C LYS A 199 -14.37 -12.53 -6.55
N ASN A 200 -14.28 -11.52 -5.69
CA ASN A 200 -13.82 -11.74 -4.32
C ASN A 200 -14.87 -12.59 -3.55
N LYS A 201 -14.54 -13.18 -2.41
CA LYS A 201 -15.45 -13.95 -1.54
C LYS A 201 -16.64 -13.12 -1.07
N SER A 202 -16.54 -11.79 -1.06
CA SER A 202 -17.65 -10.87 -0.81
C SER A 202 -18.51 -10.58 -2.05
N GLY A 203 -18.19 -11.16 -3.22
CA GLY A 203 -18.89 -10.96 -4.49
C GLY A 203 -18.62 -9.61 -5.17
N GLY A 204 -17.80 -8.74 -4.56
CA GLY A 204 -17.41 -7.45 -5.10
C GLY A 204 -16.42 -7.58 -6.27
N LYS A 205 -16.54 -6.67 -7.23
CA LYS A 205 -15.61 -6.50 -8.35
C LYS A 205 -14.82 -5.21 -8.13
N ASP A 206 -13.54 -5.24 -8.42
CA ASP A 206 -12.70 -4.05 -8.43
C ASP A 206 -12.90 -3.32 -9.77
N ILE A 207 -13.89 -2.41 -9.79
CA ILE A 207 -14.24 -1.67 -11.00
C ILE A 207 -13.23 -0.57 -11.32
N ASP A 208 -12.42 -0.12 -10.35
CA ASP A 208 -11.43 0.96 -10.53
C ASP A 208 -10.36 0.60 -11.57
N ILE A 209 -10.15 -0.70 -11.81
CA ILE A 209 -9.35 -1.23 -12.91
C ILE A 209 -9.77 -0.65 -14.28
N TYR A 210 -11.07 -0.46 -14.53
CA TYR A 210 -11.53 0.13 -15.78
C TYR A 210 -11.15 1.61 -15.89
N PHE A 211 -11.21 2.35 -14.79
CA PHE A 211 -10.74 3.73 -14.77
C PHE A 211 -9.24 3.80 -15.04
N ASP A 212 -8.45 2.97 -14.36
CA ASP A 212 -7.00 2.95 -14.50
C ASP A 212 -6.56 2.60 -15.93
N ALA A 213 -7.20 1.60 -16.54
CA ALA A 213 -6.97 1.23 -17.93
C ALA A 213 -7.29 2.38 -18.89
N GLY A 214 -8.44 3.00 -18.69
CA GLY A 214 -8.88 4.14 -19.48
C GLY A 214 -7.96 5.35 -19.34
N GLN A 215 -7.55 5.66 -18.12
CA GLN A 215 -6.62 6.73 -17.81
C GLN A 215 -5.26 6.49 -18.47
N PHE A 216 -4.71 5.27 -18.40
CA PHE A 216 -3.47 4.91 -19.08
C PHE A 216 -3.57 5.20 -20.58
N SER A 217 -4.64 4.77 -21.24
CA SER A 217 -4.84 4.96 -22.67
C SER A 217 -4.90 6.44 -23.07
N VAL A 218 -5.73 7.24 -22.40
CA VAL A 218 -5.91 8.66 -22.76
C VAL A 218 -4.69 9.50 -22.38
N ASN A 219 -3.96 9.14 -21.33
CA ASN A 219 -2.75 9.87 -20.93
C ASN A 219 -1.58 9.63 -21.87
N ASN A 220 -1.49 8.45 -22.46
CA ASN A 220 -0.41 8.08 -23.37
C ASN A 220 -0.79 8.15 -24.86
N ASN A 221 -2.01 8.60 -25.19
CA ASN A 221 -2.55 8.58 -26.55
C ASN A 221 -2.40 7.20 -27.23
N TYR A 222 -2.74 6.14 -26.50
CA TYR A 222 -2.48 4.75 -26.90
C TYR A 222 -3.71 3.88 -26.64
N HIS A 223 -4.24 3.21 -27.68
CA HIS A 223 -5.54 2.52 -27.62
C HIS A 223 -6.67 3.39 -27.06
N VAL A 224 -6.74 4.65 -27.53
CA VAL A 224 -7.65 5.67 -26.98
C VAL A 224 -9.11 5.23 -27.06
N LYS A 225 -9.51 4.56 -28.14
CA LYS A 225 -10.88 4.09 -28.34
C LYS A 225 -11.27 3.04 -27.30
N GLU A 226 -10.42 2.05 -27.09
CA GLU A 226 -10.59 1.01 -26.07
C GLU A 226 -10.56 1.62 -24.66
N GLY A 227 -9.62 2.53 -24.42
CA GLY A 227 -9.51 3.27 -23.16
C GLY A 227 -10.79 4.04 -22.82
N LEU A 228 -11.34 4.76 -23.79
CA LEU A 228 -12.60 5.48 -23.64
C LEU A 228 -13.77 4.53 -23.31
N GLN A 229 -13.83 3.36 -23.95
CA GLN A 229 -14.84 2.35 -23.62
C GLN A 229 -14.71 1.86 -22.17
N TYR A 230 -13.49 1.70 -21.65
CA TYR A 230 -13.28 1.37 -20.23
C TYR A 230 -13.72 2.50 -19.30
N LEU A 231 -13.41 3.76 -19.62
CA LEU A 231 -13.86 4.90 -18.81
C LEU A 231 -15.38 5.01 -18.75
N LEU A 232 -16.07 4.81 -19.89
CA LEU A 232 -17.53 4.83 -19.95
C LEU A 232 -18.13 3.65 -19.17
N LYS A 233 -17.51 2.46 -19.26
CA LYS A 233 -17.93 1.30 -18.46
C LYS A 233 -17.76 1.54 -16.97
N TYR A 234 -16.66 2.17 -16.56
CA TYR A 234 -16.43 2.57 -15.18
C TYR A 234 -17.50 3.54 -14.69
N GLU A 235 -17.76 4.61 -15.44
CA GLU A 235 -18.78 5.61 -15.12
C GLU A 235 -20.16 4.97 -14.95
N GLN A 236 -20.55 4.07 -15.85
CA GLN A 236 -21.81 3.31 -15.77
C GLN A 236 -21.90 2.45 -14.50
N LEU A 237 -20.83 1.73 -14.15
CA LEU A 237 -20.82 0.85 -12.97
C LEU A 237 -20.77 1.63 -11.65
N ARG A 238 -20.12 2.80 -11.68
CA ARG A 238 -19.87 3.62 -10.49
C ARG A 238 -21.16 4.18 -9.87
N HIS A 239 -22.21 4.42 -10.66
CA HIS A 239 -23.49 4.93 -10.16
C HIS A 239 -24.16 4.04 -9.09
N ASN A 240 -23.73 2.78 -8.95
CA ASN A 240 -24.32 1.81 -8.02
C ASN A 240 -23.42 1.48 -6.80
N VAL A 241 -22.37 2.27 -6.56
CA VAL A 241 -21.40 2.02 -5.47
C VAL A 241 -21.17 3.26 -4.62
N VAL A 242 -20.63 3.07 -3.41
CA VAL A 242 -20.39 4.14 -2.43
C VAL A 242 -19.29 5.09 -2.92
N ASP A 243 -19.57 6.39 -2.94
CA ASP A 243 -18.69 7.40 -3.54
C ASP A 243 -17.29 7.52 -2.92
N ASP A 244 -17.17 7.36 -1.60
CA ASP A 244 -15.97 7.73 -0.83
C ASP A 244 -14.73 6.86 -1.10
N ILE A 245 -14.90 5.68 -1.70
CA ILE A 245 -13.81 4.72 -1.92
C ILE A 245 -13.33 4.67 -3.37
N HIS A 246 -13.94 5.46 -4.26
CA HIS A 246 -13.71 5.41 -5.71
C HIS A 246 -13.22 6.74 -6.27
N TRP A 247 -12.76 6.73 -7.52
CA TRP A 247 -12.28 7.93 -8.20
C TRP A 247 -13.38 9.01 -8.26
N ARG A 248 -13.02 10.27 -7.99
CA ARG A 248 -13.98 11.40 -8.01
C ARG A 248 -14.57 11.59 -9.41
N TYR A 249 -15.87 11.90 -9.49
CA TYR A 249 -16.58 12.17 -10.76
C TYR A 249 -15.86 13.19 -11.64
N GLU A 250 -15.27 14.22 -11.04
CA GLU A 250 -14.44 15.21 -11.73
C GLU A 250 -13.30 14.56 -12.56
N SER A 251 -12.55 13.64 -11.96
CA SER A 251 -11.46 12.91 -12.64
C SER A 251 -11.99 11.98 -13.73
N ILE A 252 -13.16 11.38 -13.53
CA ILE A 252 -13.81 10.49 -14.50
C ILE A 252 -14.19 11.28 -15.74
N PHE A 253 -14.97 12.35 -15.58
CA PHE A 253 -15.43 13.18 -16.69
C PHE A 253 -14.28 13.86 -17.41
N LEU A 254 -13.21 14.27 -16.70
CA LEU A 254 -12.02 14.84 -17.32
C LEU A 254 -11.33 13.85 -18.25
N ASN A 255 -11.13 12.60 -17.83
CA ASN A 255 -10.49 11.57 -18.67
C ASN A 255 -11.40 11.16 -19.84
N ILE A 256 -12.71 11.08 -19.65
CA ILE A 256 -13.67 10.80 -20.73
C ILE A 256 -13.64 11.93 -21.78
N GLY A 257 -13.72 13.19 -21.33
CA GLY A 257 -13.65 14.36 -22.21
C GLY A 257 -12.34 14.41 -22.98
N LYS A 258 -11.20 14.12 -22.33
CA LYS A 258 -9.90 13.97 -22.99
C LYS A 258 -9.89 12.85 -24.03
N GLY A 259 -10.51 11.70 -23.73
CA GLY A 259 -10.65 10.59 -24.67
C GLY A 259 -11.42 10.98 -25.94
N TYR A 260 -12.58 11.63 -25.79
CA TYR A 260 -13.34 12.13 -26.93
C TYR A 260 -12.58 13.19 -27.74
N LEU A 261 -11.87 14.10 -27.07
CA LEU A 261 -11.02 15.09 -27.73
C LEU A 261 -9.96 14.42 -28.62
N LEU A 262 -9.26 13.41 -28.11
CA LEU A 262 -8.24 12.65 -28.86
C LEU A 262 -8.83 11.87 -30.04
N LEU A 263 -10.11 11.52 -29.99
CA LEU A 263 -10.85 10.90 -31.09
C LEU A 263 -11.50 11.92 -32.04
N ASN A 264 -11.23 13.21 -31.88
CA ASN A 264 -11.83 14.32 -32.63
C ASN A 264 -13.36 14.41 -32.52
N ASP A 265 -13.95 13.90 -31.43
CA ASP A 265 -15.37 14.04 -31.12
C ASP A 265 -15.59 15.27 -30.23
N SER A 266 -15.55 16.44 -30.85
CA SER A 266 -15.64 17.73 -30.16
C SER A 266 -16.95 17.91 -29.39
N VAL A 267 -18.05 17.33 -29.86
CA VAL A 267 -19.37 17.46 -29.23
C VAL A 267 -19.39 16.75 -27.89
N ASN A 268 -18.96 15.49 -27.86
CA ASN A 268 -18.91 14.74 -26.62
C ASN A 268 -17.78 15.24 -25.70
N ALA A 269 -16.65 15.66 -26.28
CA ALA A 269 -15.56 16.26 -25.51
C ALA A 269 -16.04 17.50 -24.73
N LYS A 270 -16.70 18.47 -25.40
CA LYS A 270 -17.27 19.65 -24.74
C LYS A 270 -18.28 19.25 -23.66
N THR A 271 -19.18 18.32 -23.97
CA THR A 271 -20.20 17.84 -23.03
C THR A 271 -19.60 17.32 -21.72
N TYR A 272 -18.59 16.45 -21.78
CA TYR A 272 -17.97 15.91 -20.57
C TYR A 272 -17.08 16.92 -19.86
N LEU A 273 -16.37 17.78 -20.58
CA LEU A 273 -15.54 18.82 -19.96
C LEU A 273 -16.37 19.87 -19.23
N HIS A 274 -17.58 20.20 -19.72
CA HIS A 274 -18.51 21.05 -18.97
C HIS A 274 -18.99 20.38 -17.68
N LYS A 275 -19.30 19.06 -17.69
CA LYS A 275 -19.63 18.33 -16.45
C LYS A 275 -18.51 18.42 -15.39
N VAL A 276 -17.24 18.48 -15.81
CA VAL A 276 -16.11 18.72 -14.89
C VAL A 276 -16.23 20.09 -14.23
N LEU A 277 -16.50 21.13 -15.03
CA LEU A 277 -16.63 22.51 -14.54
C LEU A 277 -17.89 22.75 -13.71
N ASP A 278 -18.97 22.00 -13.95
CA ASP A 278 -20.18 22.06 -13.11
C ASP A 278 -19.90 21.55 -11.68
N ILE A 279 -19.00 20.58 -11.54
CA ILE A 279 -18.56 20.03 -10.24
C ILE A 279 -17.48 20.92 -9.62
N ASN A 280 -16.48 21.30 -10.42
CA ASN A 280 -15.36 22.13 -9.99
C ASN A 280 -15.10 23.24 -11.03
N PRO A 281 -15.70 24.43 -10.85
CA PRO A 281 -15.53 25.56 -11.75
C PRO A 281 -14.08 26.02 -11.93
N ASP A 282 -13.18 25.66 -11.02
CA ASP A 282 -11.76 26.07 -11.03
C ASP A 282 -10.82 25.02 -11.65
N ASN A 283 -11.36 23.93 -12.21
CA ASN A 283 -10.53 22.90 -12.84
C ASN A 283 -9.81 23.44 -14.09
N GLN A 284 -8.50 23.73 -13.94
CA GLN A 284 -7.66 24.29 -15.00
C GLN A 284 -7.50 23.34 -16.18
N LYS A 285 -7.36 22.03 -15.94
CA LYS A 285 -7.19 21.04 -17.01
C LYS A 285 -8.42 20.99 -17.93
N ALA A 286 -9.63 21.07 -17.37
CA ALA A 286 -10.86 21.12 -18.16
C ALA A 286 -10.95 22.40 -19.00
N LYS A 287 -10.63 23.56 -18.42
CA LYS A 287 -10.58 24.85 -19.13
C LYS A 287 -9.58 24.81 -20.29
N GLU A 288 -8.38 24.28 -20.06
CA GLU A 288 -7.34 24.12 -21.09
C GLU A 288 -7.78 23.20 -22.24
N LEU A 289 -8.46 22.09 -21.93
CA LEU A 289 -8.96 21.17 -22.95
C LEU A 289 -10.13 21.78 -23.74
N LEU A 290 -11.01 22.55 -23.10
CA LEU A 290 -12.08 23.28 -23.79
C LEU A 290 -11.54 24.35 -24.73
N ALA A 291 -10.50 25.08 -24.33
CA ALA A 291 -9.87 26.08 -25.18
C ALA A 291 -9.29 25.48 -26.48
N LYS A 292 -8.89 24.20 -26.48
CA LYS A 292 -8.44 23.49 -27.69
C LYS A 292 -9.57 23.13 -28.65
N LEU A 293 -10.82 23.23 -28.20
CA LEU A 293 -12.02 22.85 -28.97
C LEU A 293 -12.72 24.03 -29.66
N GLY A 294 -12.23 25.26 -29.49
CA GLY A 294 -12.84 26.49 -30.03
C GLY A 294 -14.00 26.98 -29.18
#